data_AF-A0A4Q5QJH9-F1
#
_entry.id   AF-A0A4Q5QJH9-F1
#
_cell.length_a   1.000
_cell.length_b   1.000
_cell.length_c   1.000
_cell.angle_alpha   90.00
_cell.angle_beta   90.00
_cell.angle_gamma   90.00
#
_symmetry.space_group_name_H-M   'P 1'
#
loop_
_entity.id
_entity.type
_entity.pdbx_description
1 polymer ?
#
loop_
_entity_poly.entity_id
_entity_poly.type
_entity_poly.pdbx_seq_one_letter_code
_entity_poly.pdbx_strand_id
1 'polypeptide(L)' 'VAALKELLLDQGSGALIEVDGGVNEANAGPLVEAGADVLVAGSFVFKSPGGPVPTLASLRKKLRQVVESSNK' A
#
# COMPACT_ATOMS: atom_id res chain seq x y z
N VAL A 1 5.81 6.42 7.75
CA VAL A 1 6.31 5.57 6.65
C VAL A 1 7.59 6.16 6.08
N ALA A 2 7.57 7.36 5.48
CA ALA A 2 8.75 7.99 4.87
C ALA A 2 10.01 8.01 5.77
N ALA A 3 9.90 8.49 7.00
CA ALA A 3 11.03 8.51 7.95
C ALA A 3 11.60 7.10 8.25
N LEU A 4 10.76 6.06 8.25
CA LEU A 4 11.22 4.68 8.40
C LEU A 4 11.90 4.19 7.12
N LYS A 5 11.40 4.57 5.94
CA LYS A 5 12.05 4.24 4.67
C LYS A 5 13.45 4.86 4.58
N GLU A 6 13.59 6.13 4.95
CA GLU A 6 14.88 6.82 5.05
C GLU A 6 15.83 6.07 5.99
N LEU A 7 15.37 5.72 7.20
CA LEU A 7 16.17 4.95 8.15
C LEU A 7 16.65 3.61 7.57
N LEU A 8 15.80 2.86 6.88
CA LEU A 8 16.19 1.58 6.28
C LEU A 8 17.25 1.77 5.18
N LEU A 9 17.12 2.82 4.36
CA LEU A 9 18.09 3.16 3.33
C LEU A 9 19.44 3.54 3.95
N ASP A 10 19.44 4.39 4.99
CA ASP A 10 20.65 4.81 5.70
C ASP A 10 21.39 3.64 6.36
N GLN A 11 20.66 2.62 6.81
CA GLN A 11 21.22 1.41 7.40
C GLN A 11 21.58 0.33 6.36
N GLY A 12 21.31 0.55 5.07
CA GLY A 12 21.46 -0.47 4.03
C GLY A 12 20.59 -1.72 4.28
N SER A 13 19.47 -1.56 4.99
CA SER A 13 18.59 -2.64 5.40
C SER A 13 17.61 -3.02 4.30
N GLY A 14 17.48 -4.32 4.03
CA GLY A 14 16.50 -4.89 3.11
C GLY A 14 15.16 -5.22 3.74
N ALA A 15 14.87 -4.73 4.94
CA ALA A 15 13.58 -4.96 5.60
C ALA A 15 12.43 -4.35 4.78
N LEU A 16 11.27 -5.03 4.81
CA LEU A 16 10.05 -4.54 4.18
C LEU A 16 9.24 -3.71 5.19
N ILE A 17 8.62 -2.64 4.72
CA ILE A 17 7.68 -1.84 5.51
C ILE A 17 6.25 -2.30 5.25
N GLU A 18 5.64 -2.93 6.26
CA GLU A 18 4.22 -3.28 6.27
C GLU A 18 3.39 -2.20 6.97
N VAL A 19 2.22 -1.88 6.41
CA VAL A 19 1.20 -1.05 7.05
C VAL A 19 -0.06 -1.87 7.28
N ASP A 20 -0.31 -2.23 8.54
CA ASP A 20 -1.51 -2.92 9.00
C ASP A 20 -2.36 -2.01 9.89
N GLY A 21 -3.49 -1.55 9.33
CA GLY A 21 -4.42 -0.68 10.02
C GLY A 21 -5.04 0.37 9.11
N GLY A 22 -6.35 0.27 8.90
CA GLY A 22 -7.13 1.31 8.20
C GLY A 22 -6.78 1.51 6.72
N VAL A 23 -6.06 0.56 6.08
CA VAL A 23 -5.74 0.65 4.65
C VAL A 23 -7.02 0.55 3.80
N ASN A 24 -7.19 1.49 2.88
CA ASN A 24 -8.33 1.62 1.98
C ASN A 24 -7.92 2.32 0.67
N GLU A 25 -8.89 2.55 -0.20
CA GLU A 25 -8.65 3.14 -1.53
C GLU A 25 -8.09 4.58 -1.50
N ALA A 26 -8.28 5.32 -0.42
CA ALA A 26 -7.86 6.71 -0.29
C ALA A 26 -6.40 6.83 0.19
N ASN A 27 -5.93 5.90 1.03
CA ASN A 27 -4.58 5.96 1.61
C ASN A 27 -3.60 4.96 1.00
N ALA A 28 -4.04 3.91 0.29
CA ALA A 28 -3.13 2.89 -0.22
C ALA A 28 -2.05 3.45 -1.18
N GLY A 29 -2.42 4.37 -2.08
CA GLY A 29 -1.46 5.04 -2.97
C GLY A 29 -0.43 5.88 -2.20
N PRO A 30 -0.87 6.85 -1.37
CA PRO A 30 0.02 7.64 -0.53
C PRO A 30 0.93 6.81 0.38
N LEU A 31 0.47 5.65 0.89
CA LEU A 31 1.30 4.76 1.70
C LEU A 31 2.43 4.14 0.87
N VAL A 32 2.15 3.70 -0.36
CA VAL A 32 3.17 3.19 -1.29
C VAL A 32 4.18 4.29 -1.65
N GLU A 33 3.70 5.49 -2.00
CA GLU A 33 4.56 6.64 -2.30
C GLU A 33 5.45 7.03 -1.12
N ALA A 34 4.93 6.93 0.10
CA ALA A 34 5.68 7.19 1.32
C ALA A 34 6.69 6.06 1.67
N GLY A 35 6.74 4.97 0.91
CA GLY A 35 7.73 3.90 1.05
C GLY A 35 7.23 2.61 1.69
N ALA A 36 5.91 2.39 1.79
CA ALA A 36 5.37 1.08 2.21
C ALA A 36 5.58 0.05 1.10
N ASP A 37 6.11 -1.12 1.46
CA ASP A 37 6.33 -2.24 0.54
C ASP A 37 5.16 -3.25 0.61
N VAL A 38 4.49 -3.33 1.76
CA VAL A 38 3.37 -4.25 2.02
C VAL A 38 2.19 -3.48 2.64
N LEU A 39 0.99 -3.76 2.15
CA LEU A 39 -0.26 -3.17 2.64
C LEU A 39 -1.24 -4.25 3.11
N VAL A 40 -1.78 -4.10 4.32
CA VAL A 40 -2.81 -5.01 4.86
C VAL A 40 -4.16 -4.29 4.95
N ALA A 41 -5.10 -4.71 4.09
CA ALA A 41 -6.43 -4.12 3.98
C ALA A 41 -7.52 -5.15 4.35
N GLY A 42 -7.71 -5.40 5.65
CA GLY A 42 -8.70 -6.38 6.13
C GLY A 42 -10.15 -5.91 5.98
N SER A 43 -10.58 -4.99 6.85
CA SER A 43 -11.99 -4.55 6.92
C SER A 43 -12.47 -3.93 5.60
N PHE A 44 -11.62 -3.13 4.95
CA PHE A 44 -11.93 -2.53 3.65
C PHE A 44 -12.29 -3.58 2.60
N VAL A 45 -11.58 -4.71 2.53
CA VAL A 45 -11.84 -5.78 1.58
C VAL A 45 -13.04 -6.63 2.02
N PHE A 46 -13.01 -7.17 3.24
CA PHE A 46 -13.96 -8.19 3.68
C PHE A 46 -15.34 -7.66 4.08
N LYS A 47 -15.47 -6.36 4.41
CA LYS A 47 -16.76 -5.73 4.72
C LYS A 47 -17.31 -4.88 3.57
N SER A 48 -16.67 -4.92 2.40
CA SER A 48 -17.12 -4.16 1.24
C SER A 48 -18.47 -4.67 0.72
N PRO A 49 -19.40 -3.78 0.30
CA PRO A 49 -20.71 -4.20 -0.23
C PRO A 49 -20.61 -5.05 -1.50
N GLY A 50 -19.58 -4.82 -2.33
CA GLY A 50 -19.32 -5.61 -3.53
C GLY A 50 -18.66 -6.96 -3.26
N GLY A 51 -18.19 -7.21 -2.03
CA GLY A 51 -17.48 -8.41 -1.64
C GLY A 51 -15.97 -8.37 -1.89
N PRO A 52 -15.22 -9.35 -1.34
CA PRO A 52 -13.75 -9.28 -1.26
C PRO A 52 -13.04 -9.24 -2.63
N VAL A 53 -13.49 -10.09 -3.57
CA VAL A 53 -12.84 -10.25 -4.87
C VAL A 53 -12.86 -8.96 -5.72
N PRO A 54 -14.03 -8.34 -6.00
CA PRO A 54 -14.06 -7.12 -6.80
C PRO A 54 -13.37 -5.94 -6.10
N THR A 55 -13.48 -5.84 -4.76
CA THR A 55 -12.82 -4.78 -4.00
C THR A 55 -11.29 -4.90 -4.06
N LEU A 56 -10.76 -6.12 -3.91
CA LEU A 56 -9.33 -6.37 -4.07
C LEU A 56 -8.85 -6.10 -5.50
N ALA A 57 -9.65 -6.48 -6.51
CA ALA A 57 -9.32 -6.21 -7.91
C ALA A 57 -9.25 -4.70 -8.21
N SER A 58 -10.21 -3.92 -7.71
CA SER A 58 -10.21 -2.45 -7.83
C SER A 58 -8.97 -1.83 -7.19
N LEU A 59 -8.69 -2.20 -5.94
CA LEU A 59 -7.54 -1.69 -5.19
C LEU A 59 -6.22 -1.99 -5.91
N ARG A 60 -6.04 -3.23 -6.39
CA ARG A 60 -4.86 -3.62 -7.18
C ARG A 60 -4.73 -2.83 -8.48
N LYS A 61 -5.83 -2.62 -9.21
CA LYS A 61 -5.82 -1.84 -10.46
C LYS A 61 -5.35 -0.41 -10.20
N LYS A 62 -5.85 0.23 -9.14
CA LYS A 62 -5.45 1.59 -8.75
C LYS A 62 -3.97 1.65 -8.37
N LEU A 63 -3.50 0.70 -7.56
CA LEU A 63 -2.10 0.67 -7.12
C LEU A 63 -1.11 0.44 -8.27
N ARG A 64 -1.48 -0.35 -9.29
CA ARG A 64 -0.65 -0.50 -10.50
C ARG A 64 -0.42 0.84 -11.20
N GLN A 65 -1.47 1.65 -11.33
CA GLN A 65 -1.36 2.98 -11.96
C GLN A 65 -0.45 3.92 -11.18
N VAL A 66 -0.49 3.86 -9.84
CA VAL A 66 0.41 4.63 -8.97
C VAL A 66 1.86 4.20 -9.19
N VAL A 67 2.15 2.91 -9.08
CA VAL A 67 3.52 2.37 -9.23
C VAL A 67 4.09 2.64 -10.62
N GLU A 68 3.29 2.48 -11.68
CA GLU A 68 3.70 2.78 -13.06
C GLU A 68 3.99 4.26 -13.29
N SER A 69 3.29 5.16 -12.59
CA SER A 69 3.51 6.61 -12.69
C SER A 69 4.74 7.08 -11.93
N SER A 70 5.07 6.43 -10.79
CA SER A 70 6.22 6.79 -9.96
C SER A 70 7.57 6.28 -10.48
N ASN A 71 7.57 5.28 -11.37
CA ASN A 71 8.78 4.71 -11.99
C ASN A 71 9.13 5.32 -13.35
N LYS A 72 8.48 6.42 -13.72
CA LYS A 72 8.69 7.16 -14.97
C LYS A 72 9.42 8.46 -14.70
#